data_AF-A0AAD8ET61-F1
#
_entry.id   AF-A0AAD8ET61-F1
#
_cell.length_a   1.000
_cell.length_b   1.000
_cell.length_c   1.000
_cell.angle_alpha   90.00
_cell.angle_beta   90.00
_cell.angle_gamma   90.00
#
_symmetry.space_group_name_H-M   'P 1'
#
loop_
_entity.id
_entity.type
_entity.pdbx_description
1 polymer ?
#
loop_
_entity_poly.entity_id
_entity_poly.type
_entity_poly.pdbx_seq_one_letter_code
_entity_poly.pdbx_strand_id
1 'polypeptide(L)'
;MCASVSKAQQADVMISLNEQFFDTLLDALFKAGEPKFPLAVVKEEEKRRKGEGEKVFAKVSFKEENKIQNPKSKIQNYCDESIKLQREIDGVRTAVRFRDGQIYAPIAFRGNYNPPLIGCIEFSGWAESLITLEFDNERQSLVGRAKVTNVQLSGTGGIGNSLVTKLVQNSIDKKINPLQILQMDKVSFAVPVQNAAALKMKAVGMRHEITNGALNVFISYQFQ
;
A
#
# COMPACT_ATOMS: atom_id res chain seq x y z
N MET A 1 32.59 -45.52 17.31
CA MET A 1 32.05 -44.27 17.89
C MET A 1 30.91 -43.79 17.01
N CYS A 2 29.66 -43.97 17.42
CA CYS A 2 28.50 -43.46 16.68
C CYS A 2 28.19 -42.05 17.19
N ALA A 3 28.34 -41.04 16.33
CA ALA A 3 27.92 -39.68 16.63
C ALA A 3 26.39 -39.63 16.63
N SER A 4 25.81 -39.46 17.81
CA SER A 4 24.39 -39.10 17.96
C SER A 4 24.20 -37.68 17.43
N VAL A 5 23.60 -37.58 16.24
CA VAL A 5 23.10 -36.30 15.72
C VAL A 5 21.95 -35.88 16.62
N SER A 6 22.20 -34.96 17.56
CA SER A 6 21.14 -34.30 18.31
C SER A 6 20.20 -33.63 17.31
N LYS A 7 18.96 -34.11 17.20
CA LYS A 7 17.90 -33.36 16.53
C LYS A 7 17.78 -32.03 17.27
N ALA A 8 18.18 -30.93 16.62
CA ALA A 8 17.87 -29.60 17.11
C ALA A 8 16.36 -29.56 17.39
N GLN A 9 15.99 -29.26 18.64
CA GLN A 9 14.58 -29.15 19.01
C GLN A 9 13.96 -28.06 18.12
N GLN A 10 12.74 -28.30 17.63
CA GLN A 10 12.00 -27.36 16.80
C GLN A 10 10.70 -26.98 17.50
N ALA A 11 10.29 -25.73 17.35
CA ALA A 11 9.03 -25.21 17.88
C ALA A 11 8.26 -24.49 16.77
N ASP A 12 6.97 -24.76 16.66
CA ASP A 12 6.09 -24.09 15.70
C ASP A 12 5.16 -23.13 16.45
N VAL A 13 5.10 -21.88 15.99
CA VAL A 13 4.20 -20.84 16.51
C VAL A 13 3.22 -20.46 15.43
N MET A 14 1.93 -20.37 15.79
CA MET A 14 0.88 -19.86 14.91
C MET A 14 0.45 -18.47 15.38
N ILE A 15 0.45 -17.50 14.46
CA ILE A 15 -0.10 -16.17 14.64
C ILE A 15 -1.34 -16.07 13.75
N SER A 16 -2.48 -15.72 14.33
CA SER A 16 -3.73 -15.52 13.57
C SER A 16 -4.09 -14.04 13.56
N LEU A 17 -4.26 -13.49 12.35
CA LEU A 17 -4.69 -12.10 12.12
C LEU A 17 -6.08 -12.13 11.49
N ASN A 18 -7.11 -11.84 12.28
CA ASN A 18 -8.50 -11.86 11.85
C ASN A 18 -8.97 -10.47 11.35
N GLU A 19 -10.14 -10.42 10.73
CA GLU A 19 -10.70 -9.16 10.21
C GLU A 19 -10.93 -8.10 11.29
N GLN A 20 -11.32 -8.51 12.49
CA GLN A 20 -11.58 -7.59 13.61
C GLN A 20 -10.30 -6.86 14.04
N PHE A 21 -9.16 -7.54 14.02
CA PHE A 21 -7.86 -6.91 14.25
C PHE A 21 -7.60 -5.80 13.23
N PHE A 22 -7.79 -6.07 11.94
CA PHE A 22 -7.59 -5.06 10.88
C PHE A 22 -8.61 -3.94 10.96
N ASP A 23 -9.88 -4.25 11.23
CA ASP A 23 -10.91 -3.23 11.39
C ASP A 23 -10.59 -2.30 12.57
N THR A 24 -10.11 -2.84 13.69
CA THR A 24 -9.67 -2.03 14.86
C THR A 24 -8.44 -1.19 14.53
N LEU A 25 -7.46 -1.76 13.83
CA LEU A 25 -6.26 -1.04 13.39
C LEU A 25 -6.62 0.12 12.45
N LEU A 26 -7.48 -0.14 11.46
CA LEU A 26 -7.95 0.89 10.52
C LEU A 26 -8.75 1.96 11.25
N ASP A 27 -9.64 1.59 12.17
CA ASP A 27 -10.38 2.55 13.00
C ASP A 27 -9.42 3.47 13.78
N ALA A 28 -8.36 2.92 14.36
CA ALA A 28 -7.33 3.70 15.06
C ALA A 28 -6.57 4.64 14.11
N LEU A 29 -6.19 4.16 12.92
CA LEU A 29 -5.51 4.96 11.90
C LEU A 29 -6.38 6.13 11.44
N PHE A 30 -7.64 5.89 11.10
CA PHE A 30 -8.56 6.94 10.66
C PHE A 30 -8.91 7.94 11.78
N LYS A 31 -8.88 7.52 13.05
CA LYS A 31 -8.98 8.44 14.20
C LYS A 31 -7.77 9.37 14.32
N ALA A 32 -6.58 8.92 13.93
CA ALA A 32 -5.37 9.74 13.93
C ALA A 32 -5.31 10.73 12.75
N GLY A 33 -6.02 10.42 11.66
CA GLY A 33 -6.19 11.28 10.50
C GLY A 33 -6.39 10.48 9.22
N GLU A 34 -7.01 11.10 8.21
CA GLU A 34 -7.24 10.47 6.93
C GLU A 34 -5.95 10.35 6.12
N PRO A 35 -5.54 9.12 5.71
CA PRO A 35 -4.37 8.96 4.87
C PRO A 35 -4.54 9.67 3.53
N LYS A 36 -3.61 10.56 3.20
CA LYS A 36 -3.58 11.33 1.94
C LYS A 36 -2.32 11.01 1.15
N PHE A 37 -2.47 10.86 -0.17
CA PHE A 37 -1.35 10.67 -1.08
C PHE A 37 -1.58 11.40 -2.41
N PRO A 38 -0.50 11.85 -3.08
CA PRO A 38 -0.61 12.53 -4.37
C PRO A 38 -1.16 11.56 -5.42
N LEU A 39 -1.94 12.08 -6.36
CA LEU A 39 -2.23 11.35 -7.58
C LEU A 39 -0.92 11.17 -8.35
N ALA A 40 -0.61 9.94 -8.74
CA ALA A 40 0.52 9.61 -9.59
C ALA A 40 0.29 10.21 -10.99
N VAL A 41 0.54 11.51 -11.14
CA VAL A 41 0.65 12.11 -12.47
C VAL A 41 1.88 11.49 -13.10
N VAL A 42 1.71 10.86 -14.26
CA VAL A 42 2.82 10.43 -15.12
C VAL A 42 3.52 11.70 -15.63
N LYS A 43 4.30 12.36 -14.77
CA LYS A 43 5.24 13.41 -15.17
C LYS A 43 6.59 12.73 -15.38
N GLU A 44 6.86 12.44 -16.65
CA GLU A 44 8.18 12.16 -17.23
C GLU A 44 9.06 11.10 -16.53
N GLU A 45 8.82 9.82 -16.80
CA GLU A 45 9.91 8.81 -16.87
C GLU A 45 10.38 8.58 -18.33
N GLU A 46 9.99 9.45 -19.25
CA GLU A 46 10.35 9.36 -20.68
C GLU A 46 11.48 10.33 -21.10
N LYS A 47 12.37 10.72 -20.17
CA LYS A 47 13.56 11.55 -20.49
C LYS A 47 14.91 10.86 -20.33
N ARG A 48 14.95 9.55 -20.07
CA ARG A 48 16.21 8.79 -19.96
C ARG A 48 16.44 7.73 -21.04
N ARG A 49 15.57 7.64 -22.05
CA ARG A 49 15.75 6.75 -23.20
C ARG A 49 15.39 7.45 -24.51
N LYS A 50 16.32 8.26 -25.02
CA LYS A 50 16.60 8.42 -26.46
C LYS A 50 17.84 9.30 -26.60
N GLY A 51 18.95 8.63 -26.90
CA GLY A 51 20.12 9.30 -27.47
C GLY A 51 19.80 9.82 -28.87
N GLU A 52 20.49 10.90 -29.21
CA GLU A 52 20.89 11.36 -30.54
C GLU A 52 19.89 11.26 -31.70
N GLY A 53 19.51 12.44 -32.22
CA GLY A 53 19.06 12.58 -33.60
C GLY A 53 17.93 13.58 -33.80
N GLU A 54 18.29 14.70 -34.39
CA GLU A 54 17.46 15.54 -35.25
C GLU A 54 16.62 16.68 -34.63
N LYS A 55 17.03 17.89 -35.02
CA LYS A 55 16.42 19.17 -34.71
C LYS A 55 15.16 19.36 -35.57
N VAL A 56 14.00 19.56 -34.95
CA VAL A 56 12.93 20.35 -35.58
C VAL A 56 12.31 21.29 -34.55
N PHE A 57 12.20 22.53 -34.97
CA PHE A 57 11.85 23.71 -34.19
C PHE A 57 10.40 23.70 -33.71
N ALA A 58 10.19 24.06 -32.44
CA ALA A 58 9.08 24.93 -32.03
C ALA A 58 9.49 25.70 -30.76
N LYS A 59 10.02 26.91 -30.98
CA LYS A 59 10.26 27.92 -29.94
C LYS A 59 8.91 28.35 -29.36
N VAL A 60 8.74 28.24 -28.04
CA VAL A 60 7.88 29.15 -27.28
C VAL A 60 8.78 29.80 -26.23
N SER A 61 9.15 31.06 -26.50
CA SER A 61 9.92 31.91 -25.59
C SER A 61 9.04 32.33 -24.41
N PHE A 62 9.55 32.21 -23.19
CA PHE A 62 9.13 33.05 -22.08
C PHE A 62 10.33 33.91 -21.68
N LYS A 63 10.24 35.21 -22.00
CA LYS A 63 11.13 36.23 -21.48
C LYS A 63 10.81 36.42 -20.00
N GLU A 64 11.84 36.28 -19.20
CA GLU A 64 11.91 36.59 -17.79
C GLU A 64 12.07 38.11 -17.63
N GLU A 65 11.07 38.77 -17.05
CA GLU A 65 11.21 40.15 -16.55
C GLU A 65 10.61 40.25 -15.14
N ASN A 66 11.50 40.46 -14.17
CA ASN A 66 11.20 40.85 -12.81
C ASN A 66 10.71 42.31 -12.77
N LYS A 67 9.50 42.56 -12.25
CA LYS A 67 9.17 43.80 -11.53
C LYS A 67 8.20 43.53 -10.36
N ILE A 68 8.55 44.17 -9.25
CA ILE A 68 8.03 44.02 -7.90
C ILE A 68 6.67 44.76 -7.72
N GLN A 69 5.80 44.13 -6.93
CA GLN A 69 4.65 44.67 -6.14
C GLN A 69 3.41 45.23 -6.85
N ASN A 70 2.33 44.43 -6.78
CA ASN A 70 1.04 44.89 -6.25
C ASN A 70 0.23 43.68 -5.72
N PRO A 71 -0.24 43.65 -4.46
CA PRO A 71 -0.99 42.54 -3.89
C PRO A 71 -2.47 42.69 -4.27
N LYS A 72 -2.83 42.26 -5.49
CA LYS A 72 -4.23 42.10 -5.88
C LYS A 72 -4.46 40.66 -6.33
N SER A 73 -4.84 39.86 -5.34
CA SER A 73 -5.70 38.68 -5.43
C SER A 73 -5.76 37.99 -6.81
N LYS A 74 -4.82 37.08 -7.07
CA LYS A 74 -5.16 35.86 -7.79
C LYS A 74 -5.02 34.72 -6.79
N ILE A 75 -6.13 34.33 -6.19
CA ILE A 75 -6.26 32.98 -5.67
C ILE A 75 -6.10 32.09 -6.91
N GLN A 76 -4.87 31.67 -7.20
CA GLN A 76 -4.67 30.50 -8.03
C GLN A 76 -5.36 29.39 -7.24
N ASN A 77 -6.51 28.93 -7.72
CA ASN A 77 -7.18 27.75 -7.19
C ASN A 77 -6.21 26.58 -7.39
N TYR A 78 -5.31 26.40 -6.43
CA TYR A 78 -4.34 25.32 -6.41
C TYR A 78 -5.14 24.04 -6.20
N CYS A 79 -5.30 23.28 -7.27
CA CYS A 79 -5.93 21.98 -7.19
C CYS A 79 -4.94 21.01 -6.54
N ASP A 80 -5.28 20.57 -5.34
CA ASP A 80 -4.51 19.63 -4.57
C ASP A 80 -4.72 18.20 -5.10
N GLU A 81 -4.02 17.87 -6.19
CA GLU A 81 -4.14 16.61 -6.93
C GLU A 81 -3.75 15.40 -6.08
N SER A 82 -4.75 14.84 -5.39
CA SER A 82 -4.52 13.88 -4.33
C SER A 82 -5.73 12.97 -4.14
N ILE A 83 -5.45 11.82 -3.51
CA ILE A 83 -6.44 10.90 -2.99
C ILE A 83 -6.32 10.91 -1.47
N LYS A 84 -7.47 11.01 -0.82
CA LYS A 84 -7.64 10.80 0.61
C LYS A 84 -8.46 9.53 0.79
N LEU A 85 -7.94 8.61 1.59
CA LEU A 85 -8.72 7.45 2.01
C LEU A 85 -9.84 7.89 2.94
N GLN A 86 -10.94 7.17 2.86
CA GLN A 86 -12.10 7.33 3.73
C GLN A 86 -12.33 6.03 4.48
N ARG A 87 -12.90 6.11 5.67
CA ARG A 87 -13.27 4.90 6.41
C ARG A 87 -14.37 4.13 5.67
N GLU A 88 -15.30 4.86 5.07
CA GLU A 88 -16.48 4.34 4.38
C GLU A 88 -17.01 5.38 3.39
N ILE A 89 -17.50 4.92 2.24
CA ILE A 89 -18.22 5.74 1.26
C ILE A 89 -19.25 4.87 0.53
N ASP A 90 -20.46 5.38 0.33
CA ASP A 90 -21.53 4.68 -0.40
C ASP A 90 -21.77 3.22 0.07
N GLY A 91 -21.66 2.99 1.39
CA GLY A 91 -21.80 1.66 2.01
C GLY A 91 -20.59 0.72 1.84
N VAL A 92 -19.54 1.16 1.15
CA VAL A 92 -18.28 0.42 1.00
C VAL A 92 -17.27 0.91 2.04
N ARG A 93 -16.87 0.00 2.93
CA ARG A 93 -15.99 0.27 4.05
C ARG A 93 -14.55 -0.15 3.72
N THR A 94 -13.57 0.74 3.96
CA THR A 94 -12.14 0.40 3.78
C THR A 94 -11.75 -0.71 4.73
N ALA A 95 -11.45 -1.91 4.26
CA ALA A 95 -11.29 -3.06 5.15
C ALA A 95 -10.29 -4.06 4.59
N VAL A 96 -9.94 -5.05 5.41
CA VAL A 96 -9.26 -6.27 4.97
C VAL A 96 -10.22 -7.42 5.21
N ARG A 97 -10.50 -8.20 4.16
CA ARG A 97 -11.43 -9.32 4.17
C ARG A 97 -10.74 -10.58 3.66
N PHE A 98 -10.97 -11.69 4.34
CA PHE A 98 -10.40 -12.99 4.00
C PHE A 98 -11.52 -13.91 3.51
N ARG A 99 -11.59 -14.13 2.20
CA ARG A 99 -12.66 -14.92 1.57
C ARG A 99 -12.05 -15.82 0.50
N ASP A 100 -12.52 -17.06 0.43
CA ASP A 100 -12.18 -17.97 -0.66
C ASP A 100 -10.67 -18.19 -0.86
N GLY A 101 -9.92 -18.21 0.26
CA GLY A 101 -8.46 -18.35 0.24
C GLY A 101 -7.70 -17.12 -0.27
N GLN A 102 -8.39 -15.98 -0.43
CA GLN A 102 -7.85 -14.72 -0.92
C GLN A 102 -8.02 -13.58 0.10
N ILE A 103 -7.19 -12.55 -0.05
CA ILE A 103 -7.25 -11.33 0.75
C ILE A 103 -7.79 -10.20 -0.12
N TYR A 104 -8.98 -9.74 0.19
CA TYR A 104 -9.61 -8.60 -0.47
C TYR A 104 -9.48 -7.36 0.40
N ALA A 105 -9.12 -6.24 -0.21
CA ALA A 105 -9.04 -4.96 0.46
C ALA A 105 -9.86 -3.91 -0.30
N PRO A 106 -11.17 -3.78 0.00
CA PRO A 106 -11.95 -2.63 -0.46
C PRO A 106 -11.38 -1.35 0.15
N ILE A 107 -11.31 -0.28 -0.65
CA ILE A 107 -10.71 1.00 -0.27
C ILE A 107 -11.67 2.12 -0.71
N ALA A 108 -12.29 2.78 0.26
CA ALA A 108 -13.07 3.99 0.03
C ALA A 108 -12.16 5.21 -0.04
N PHE A 109 -12.44 6.14 -0.95
CA PHE A 109 -11.62 7.32 -1.13
C PHE A 109 -12.39 8.53 -1.70
N ARG A 110 -11.78 9.70 -1.52
CA ARG A 110 -12.10 10.97 -2.17
C ARG A 110 -10.84 11.56 -2.76
N GLY A 111 -10.96 12.44 -3.73
CA GLY A 111 -9.80 13.10 -4.29
C GLY A 111 -10.17 14.24 -5.20
N ASN A 112 -9.14 14.96 -5.61
CA ASN A 112 -9.28 16.08 -6.53
C ASN A 112 -8.27 15.90 -7.66
N TYR A 113 -8.62 16.33 -8.87
CA TYR A 113 -7.75 16.28 -10.05
C TYR A 113 -7.96 17.54 -10.88
N ASN A 114 -6.91 18.05 -11.55
CA ASN A 114 -7.01 19.25 -12.39
C ASN A 114 -6.87 18.90 -13.88
N PRO A 115 -7.93 18.39 -14.52
CA PRO A 115 -7.93 18.17 -15.96
C PRO A 115 -7.68 19.49 -16.72
N PRO A 116 -7.01 19.42 -17.88
CA PRO A 116 -6.90 20.56 -18.77
C PRO A 116 -8.28 21.16 -19.08
N LEU A 117 -8.37 22.49 -19.11
CA LEU A 117 -9.53 23.29 -19.56
C LEU A 117 -10.78 23.30 -18.65
N ILE A 118 -10.95 22.35 -17.73
CA ILE A 118 -12.15 22.26 -16.85
C ILE A 118 -11.86 22.80 -15.44
N GLY A 119 -10.59 22.81 -15.02
CA GLY A 119 -10.21 23.21 -13.67
C GLY A 119 -10.37 22.06 -12.66
N CYS A 120 -10.19 22.37 -11.38
CA CYS A 120 -10.17 21.36 -10.33
C CYS A 120 -11.53 20.67 -10.19
N ILE A 121 -11.55 19.36 -10.41
CA ILE A 121 -12.72 18.51 -10.19
C ILE A 121 -12.49 17.67 -8.94
N GLU A 122 -13.55 17.52 -8.15
CA GLU A 122 -13.60 16.58 -7.04
C GLU A 122 -14.18 15.25 -7.53
N PHE A 123 -13.66 14.15 -7.01
CA PHE A 123 -14.17 12.81 -7.26
C PHE A 123 -14.19 12.00 -5.97
N SER A 124 -15.02 10.96 -5.98
CA SER A 124 -15.12 10.05 -4.85
C SER A 124 -15.48 8.65 -5.34
N GLY A 125 -15.25 7.64 -4.52
CA GLY A 125 -15.59 6.29 -4.90
C GLY A 125 -14.83 5.25 -4.11
N TRP A 126 -14.81 4.03 -4.62
CA TRP A 126 -14.15 2.92 -3.96
C TRP A 126 -13.40 2.05 -4.97
N ALA A 127 -12.33 1.43 -4.49
CA ALA A 127 -11.50 0.51 -5.23
C ALA A 127 -11.54 -0.86 -4.57
N GLU A 128 -11.54 -1.92 -5.37
CA GLU A 128 -11.33 -3.28 -4.90
C GLU A 128 -9.89 -3.68 -5.18
N SER A 129 -9.21 -4.24 -4.18
CA SER A 129 -7.84 -4.72 -4.30
C SER A 129 -7.75 -6.19 -3.91
N LEU A 130 -6.95 -6.95 -4.64
CA LEU A 130 -6.53 -8.30 -4.27
C LEU A 130 -5.11 -8.25 -3.71
N ILE A 131 -4.88 -8.87 -2.55
CA ILE A 131 -3.54 -8.96 -1.94
C ILE A 131 -3.04 -10.40 -2.06
N THR A 132 -1.90 -10.58 -2.73
CA THR A 132 -1.18 -11.85 -2.82
C THR A 132 -0.01 -11.86 -1.85
N LEU A 133 0.17 -12.95 -1.10
CA LEU A 133 1.26 -13.11 -0.15
C LEU A 133 2.39 -13.94 -0.75
N GLU A 134 3.62 -13.51 -0.51
CA GLU A 134 4.84 -14.16 -0.95
C GLU A 134 5.87 -14.17 0.19
N PHE A 135 6.62 -15.26 0.32
CA PHE A 135 7.73 -15.33 1.26
C PHE A 135 9.02 -14.85 0.58
N ASP A 136 9.60 -13.78 1.11
CA ASP A 136 10.91 -13.29 0.73
C ASP A 136 11.98 -14.03 1.56
N ASN A 137 12.68 -14.96 0.91
CA ASN A 137 13.73 -15.77 1.53
C ASN A 137 14.95 -14.93 1.95
N GLU A 138 15.29 -13.88 1.22
CA GLU A 138 16.47 -13.06 1.53
C GLU A 138 16.22 -12.23 2.80
N ARG A 139 15.02 -11.66 2.88
CA ARG A 139 14.61 -10.81 4.01
C ARG A 139 13.97 -11.58 5.16
N GLN A 140 13.73 -12.88 4.98
CA GLN A 140 13.02 -13.74 5.93
C GLN A 140 11.70 -13.08 6.37
N SER A 141 10.88 -12.73 5.38
CA SER A 141 9.68 -11.92 5.60
C SER A 141 8.50 -12.35 4.73
N LEU A 142 7.30 -12.25 5.28
CA LEU A 142 6.06 -12.37 4.52
C LEU A 142 5.68 -11.01 3.95
N VAL A 143 5.69 -10.92 2.62
CA VAL A 143 5.43 -9.70 1.88
C VAL A 143 4.12 -9.88 1.12
N GLY A 144 3.24 -8.89 1.19
CA GLY A 144 2.08 -8.80 0.34
C GLY A 144 2.32 -7.92 -0.88
N ARG A 145 1.59 -8.23 -1.96
CA ARG A 145 1.41 -7.35 -3.10
C ARG A 145 -0.07 -7.12 -3.33
N ALA A 146 -0.50 -5.89 -3.17
CA ALA A 146 -1.83 -5.43 -3.51
C ALA A 146 -1.90 -5.13 -5.01
N LYS A 147 -3.01 -5.48 -5.64
CA LYS A 147 -3.34 -5.07 -6.99
C LYS A 147 -4.77 -4.57 -7.00
N VAL A 148 -4.97 -3.30 -7.37
CA VAL A 148 -6.32 -2.78 -7.61
C VAL A 148 -6.91 -3.48 -8.84
N THR A 149 -8.02 -4.18 -8.66
CA THR A 149 -8.73 -4.92 -9.72
C THR A 149 -9.89 -4.14 -10.30
N ASN A 150 -10.54 -3.31 -9.49
CA ASN A 150 -11.69 -2.52 -9.89
C ASN A 150 -11.68 -1.15 -9.20
N VAL A 151 -12.20 -0.13 -9.88
CA VAL A 151 -12.44 1.19 -9.30
C VAL A 151 -13.78 1.69 -9.77
N GLN A 152 -14.63 2.06 -8.83
CA GLN A 152 -15.89 2.75 -9.08
C GLN A 152 -15.74 4.20 -8.65
N LEU A 153 -16.13 5.11 -9.53
CA LEU A 153 -16.00 6.54 -9.34
C LEU A 153 -17.35 7.23 -9.52
N SER A 154 -17.55 8.24 -8.68
CA SER A 154 -18.68 9.16 -8.65
C SER A 154 -18.17 10.60 -8.70
N GLY A 155 -18.95 11.51 -9.29
CA GLY A 155 -18.65 12.95 -9.31
C GLY A 155 -17.85 13.48 -10.52
N THR A 156 -17.40 12.61 -11.43
CA THR A 156 -16.61 13.02 -12.62
C THR A 156 -17.45 13.55 -13.79
N GLY A 157 -18.78 13.67 -13.64
CA GLY A 157 -19.66 14.18 -14.70
C GLY A 157 -19.66 13.36 -16.00
N GLY A 158 -19.23 12.09 -15.94
CA GLY A 158 -19.13 11.18 -17.10
C GLY A 158 -17.91 11.41 -18.01
N ILE A 159 -17.11 12.45 -17.79
CA ILE A 159 -15.96 12.81 -18.61
C ILE A 159 -14.67 12.47 -17.83
N GLY A 160 -13.81 11.63 -18.41
CA GLY A 160 -12.50 11.32 -17.82
C GLY A 160 -12.46 10.18 -16.79
N ASN A 161 -13.55 9.41 -16.65
CA ASN A 161 -13.63 8.31 -15.68
C ASN A 161 -12.51 7.28 -15.84
N SER A 162 -12.12 6.95 -17.07
CA SER A 162 -11.05 5.99 -17.36
C SER A 162 -9.65 6.50 -17.02
N LEU A 163 -9.39 7.80 -17.19
CA LEU A 163 -8.10 8.40 -16.85
C LEU A 163 -7.96 8.52 -15.33
N VAL A 164 -8.96 9.07 -14.65
CA VAL A 164 -8.95 9.20 -13.18
C VAL A 164 -8.88 7.82 -12.54
N THR A 165 -9.59 6.82 -13.06
CA THR A 165 -9.48 5.42 -12.60
C THR A 165 -8.05 4.92 -12.66
N LYS A 166 -7.34 5.10 -13.78
CA LYS A 166 -5.94 4.66 -13.90
C LYS A 166 -5.01 5.41 -12.95
N LEU A 167 -5.21 6.72 -12.78
CA LEU A 167 -4.45 7.51 -11.82
C LEU A 167 -4.68 6.99 -10.39
N VAL A 168 -5.94 6.69 -10.03
CA VAL A 168 -6.30 6.10 -8.73
C VAL A 168 -5.66 4.73 -8.54
N GLN A 169 -5.83 3.82 -9.51
CA GLN A 169 -5.21 2.49 -9.50
C GLN A 169 -3.70 2.60 -9.26
N ASN A 170 -3.00 3.37 -10.09
CA ASN A 170 -1.55 3.53 -10.00
C ASN A 170 -1.11 4.16 -8.66
N SER A 171 -1.87 5.13 -8.16
CA SER A 171 -1.54 5.80 -6.90
C SER A 171 -1.69 4.87 -5.71
N ILE A 172 -2.77 4.09 -5.67
CA ILE A 172 -3.04 3.10 -4.62
C ILE A 172 -2.00 1.98 -4.70
N ASP A 173 -1.80 1.39 -5.88
CA ASP A 173 -0.83 0.31 -6.08
C ASP A 173 0.58 0.75 -5.67
N LYS A 174 1.02 1.95 -6.08
CA LYS A 174 2.36 2.47 -5.73
C LYS A 174 2.51 2.79 -4.25
N LYS A 175 1.43 3.25 -3.59
CA LYS A 175 1.49 3.63 -2.18
C LYS A 175 1.46 2.43 -1.24
N ILE A 176 0.71 1.40 -1.60
CA ILE A 176 0.53 0.21 -0.75
C ILE A 176 1.67 -0.79 -0.96
N ASN A 177 2.24 -0.87 -2.16
CA ASN A 177 3.25 -1.88 -2.46
C ASN A 177 4.70 -1.41 -2.22
N PRO A 178 5.59 -2.33 -1.78
CA PRO A 178 5.27 -3.64 -1.18
C PRO A 178 4.79 -3.48 0.27
N LEU A 179 3.82 -4.30 0.70
CA LEU A 179 3.36 -4.29 2.08
C LEU A 179 4.03 -5.41 2.88
N GLN A 180 4.76 -5.05 3.94
CA GLN A 180 5.41 -6.03 4.81
C GLN A 180 4.42 -6.51 5.88
N ILE A 181 4.03 -7.78 5.85
CA ILE A 181 3.10 -8.37 6.83
C ILE A 181 3.83 -8.75 8.10
N LEU A 182 4.94 -9.48 7.95
CA LEU A 182 5.71 -10.01 9.07
C LEU A 182 7.19 -10.14 8.72
N GLN A 183 8.06 -9.83 9.68
CA GLN A 183 9.51 -10.01 9.57
C GLN A 183 9.98 -10.90 10.71
N MET A 184 10.76 -11.94 10.41
CA MET A 184 11.07 -13.00 11.39
C MET A 184 11.97 -12.52 12.55
N ASP A 185 12.82 -11.53 12.34
CA ASP A 185 13.69 -10.94 13.37
C ASP A 185 12.89 -10.20 14.47
N LYS A 186 11.73 -9.63 14.12
CA LYS A 186 10.81 -8.94 15.03
C LYS A 186 9.93 -9.88 15.86
N VAL A 187 10.00 -11.20 15.63
CA VAL A 187 9.22 -12.22 16.36
C VAL A 187 10.12 -13.04 17.31
N SER A 188 11.23 -12.45 17.75
CA SER A 188 12.14 -13.06 18.70
C SER A 188 11.56 -12.94 20.11
N PHE A 189 11.05 -14.04 20.66
CA PHE A 189 10.56 -14.09 22.04
C PHE A 189 11.59 -14.79 22.94
N ALA A 190 11.97 -14.15 24.04
CA ALA A 190 12.64 -14.84 25.14
C ALA A 190 11.56 -15.60 25.93
N VAL A 191 11.55 -16.93 25.84
CA VAL A 191 10.64 -17.74 26.65
C VAL A 191 11.30 -17.94 28.01
N PRO A 192 10.71 -17.45 29.12
CA PRO A 192 11.21 -17.74 30.44
C PRO A 192 10.93 -19.21 30.74
N VAL A 193 11.95 -20.05 30.61
CA VAL A 193 11.86 -21.44 31.01
C VAL A 193 12.28 -21.53 32.46
N GLN A 194 11.39 -22.00 33.33
CA GLN A 194 11.70 -22.18 34.74
C GLN A 194 12.92 -23.12 34.86
N ASN A 195 13.99 -22.65 35.50
CA ASN A 195 15.25 -23.37 35.72
C ASN A 195 16.15 -23.62 34.50
N ALA A 196 16.03 -22.83 33.42
CA ALA A 196 17.04 -22.79 32.36
C ALA A 196 17.49 -21.36 32.04
N ALA A 197 18.70 -21.20 31.50
CA ALA A 197 19.15 -19.94 30.92
C ALA A 197 18.19 -19.52 29.78
N ALA A 198 18.11 -18.22 29.49
CA ALA A 198 17.24 -17.69 28.44
C ALA A 198 17.48 -18.43 27.12
N LEU A 199 16.48 -19.23 26.71
CA LEU A 199 16.53 -20.00 25.47
C LEU A 199 16.38 -19.06 24.29
N LYS A 200 17.40 -19.02 23.43
CA LYS A 200 17.35 -18.28 22.18
C LYS A 200 16.76 -19.17 21.11
N MET A 201 15.78 -18.65 20.40
CA MET A 201 15.16 -19.33 19.27
C MET A 201 15.43 -18.51 18.01
N LYS A 202 15.85 -19.18 16.95
CA LYS A 202 15.99 -18.59 15.62
C LYS A 202 14.87 -19.12 14.73
N ALA A 203 14.14 -18.22 14.11
CA ALA A 203 13.14 -18.60 13.11
C ALA A 203 13.85 -19.17 11.87
N VAL A 204 13.38 -20.32 11.38
CA VAL A 204 14.00 -21.08 10.27
C VAL A 204 13.05 -21.35 9.11
N GLY A 205 11.75 -21.13 9.30
CA GLY A 205 10.76 -21.29 8.24
C GLY A 205 9.51 -20.49 8.53
N MET A 206 8.79 -20.13 7.46
CA MET A 206 7.49 -19.50 7.55
C MET A 206 6.57 -20.05 6.46
N ARG A 207 5.32 -20.32 6.82
CA ARG A 207 4.24 -20.62 5.90
C ARG A 207 3.00 -19.82 6.29
N HIS A 208 2.10 -19.62 5.34
CA HIS A 208 0.84 -18.93 5.59
C HIS A 208 -0.33 -19.72 5.04
N GLU A 209 -1.49 -19.48 5.63
CA GLU A 209 -2.76 -20.06 5.21
C GLU A 209 -3.85 -18.99 5.34
N ILE A 210 -4.61 -18.78 4.28
CA ILE A 210 -5.74 -17.86 4.28
C ILE A 210 -7.01 -18.70 4.47
N THR A 211 -7.70 -18.46 5.57
CA THR A 211 -8.99 -19.07 5.90
C THR A 211 -10.08 -18.01 5.83
N ASN A 212 -11.35 -18.44 5.81
CA ASN A 212 -12.45 -17.46 5.86
C ASN A 212 -12.40 -16.68 7.18
N GLY A 213 -12.14 -15.37 7.07
CA GLY A 213 -12.05 -14.44 8.19
C GLY A 213 -10.68 -14.28 8.84
N ALA A 214 -9.64 -15.02 8.43
CA ALA A 214 -8.31 -14.88 9.03
C ALA A 214 -7.13 -15.30 8.13
N LEU A 215 -6.00 -14.62 8.35
CA LEU A 215 -4.68 -15.04 7.91
C LEU A 215 -3.95 -15.74 9.06
N ASN A 216 -3.60 -17.00 8.86
CA ASN A 216 -2.78 -17.78 9.79
C ASN A 216 -1.35 -17.85 9.28
N VAL A 217 -0.41 -17.39 10.08
CA VAL A 217 1.03 -17.45 9.79
C VAL A 217 1.65 -18.44 10.74
N PHE A 218 2.33 -19.45 10.21
CA PHE A 218 3.04 -20.45 10.99
C PHE A 218 4.53 -20.23 10.82
N ILE A 219 5.24 -20.14 11.94
CA ILE A 219 6.66 -19.86 12.00
C ILE A 219 7.33 -21.03 12.70
N SER A 220 8.30 -21.64 12.03
CA SER A 220 9.12 -22.70 12.60
C SER A 220 10.39 -22.11 13.18
N TYR A 221 10.74 -22.51 14.40
CA TYR A 221 11.91 -22.08 15.14
C TYR A 221 12.83 -23.25 15.46
N GLN A 222 14.13 -22.97 15.55
CA GLN A 222 15.14 -23.87 16.09
C GLN A 222 15.79 -23.23 17.31
N PHE A 223 16.03 -24.04 18.35
CA PHE A 223 16.77 -23.58 19.53
C PHE A 223 18.27 -23.43 19.22
N GLN A 224 18.88 -22.41 19.81
CA GLN A 224 20.31 -22.09 19.72
C GLN A 224 20.95 -22.03 21.09
#